data_AF-A0A964ZEH6-F1
#
_entry.id   AF-A0A964ZEH6-F1
#
_cell.length_a   1.000
_cell.length_b   1.000
_cell.length_c   1.000
_cell.angle_alpha   90.00
_cell.angle_beta   90.00
_cell.angle_gamma   90.00
#
_symmetry.space_group_name_H-M   'P 1'
#
loop_
_entity.id
_entity.type
_entity.pdbx_description
1 polymer ?
#
loop_
_entity_poly.entity_id
_entity_poly.type
_entity_poly.pdbx_seq_one_letter_code
_entity_poly.pdbx_strand_id
1 'polypeptide(L)'
;KLGDLFEYQLERPVTIRRNQSALVPIVLKPFNGRMVLLHNRNTRPENPMRAVEFHNTTGLTLEGGPVTVLEGSSYVGEAMLETLKPDEKRLVPYAVELSVRVLDNVSSPVDEAHRVVIREGRMEIETRRIMTTTYQIDNRSGREYVCYLDHPRDSNAWKWIDTIEPIETTENYWRFQFALPPNMTGFTIKQQYTTRHTQILGGLPPESLQAIIDQKTLDEATRQAMRTALASLQQVTQIEQSLVRLDQERETIHREQGRIRQNLESLGDKSSEKSLRERLVKTLSDQEDRLEAIAAEHSRFTTAREQARAEFNERIGRLTFDGNRG
;
A
#
# COMPACT_ATOMS: atom_id res chain seq x y z
N LYS A 1 27.65 11.05 28.35
CA LYS A 1 28.95 10.58 27.83
C LYS A 1 29.65 11.81 27.27
N LEU A 2 30.72 12.28 27.92
CA LEU A 2 31.60 13.30 27.34
C LEU A 2 32.13 12.75 26.01
N GLY A 3 32.20 13.59 24.98
CA GLY A 3 32.56 13.19 23.61
C GLY A 3 33.87 12.41 23.57
N ASP A 4 33.97 11.44 22.65
CA ASP A 4 35.17 10.66 22.42
C ASP A 4 36.34 11.62 22.09
N LEU A 5 37.15 11.95 23.10
CA LEU A 5 38.39 12.72 22.97
C LEU A 5 39.46 11.75 22.47
N PHE A 6 40.07 12.06 21.33
CA PHE A 6 41.24 11.34 20.83
C PHE A 6 42.36 12.34 20.53
N GLU A 7 43.60 11.90 20.77
CA GLU A 7 44.80 12.71 20.61
C GLU A 7 45.66 12.14 19.48
N TYR A 8 46.24 13.02 18.67
CA TYR A 8 47.24 12.66 17.69
C TYR A 8 48.64 12.93 18.24
N GLN A 9 49.37 11.87 18.54
CA GLN A 9 50.77 11.98 18.97
C GLN A 9 51.70 11.94 17.76
N LEU A 10 52.52 12.99 17.59
CA LEU A 10 53.54 13.02 16.55
C LEU A 10 54.63 11.99 16.84
N GLU A 11 54.88 11.08 15.90
CA GLU A 11 55.93 10.05 16.03
C GLU A 11 57.34 10.66 16.11
N ARG A 12 57.54 11.85 15.53
CA ARG A 12 58.82 12.58 15.57
C ARG A 12 58.64 13.96 16.22
N PRO A 13 59.42 14.30 17.26
CA PRO A 13 59.38 15.63 17.86
C PRO A 13 59.70 16.73 16.85
N VAL A 14 58.94 17.83 16.89
CA VAL A 14 59.17 19.02 16.05
C VAL A 14 59.59 20.18 16.94
N THR A 15 60.71 20.85 16.60
CA THR A 15 61.16 22.06 17.30
C THR A 15 60.72 23.30 16.52
N ILE A 16 59.93 24.16 17.15
CA ILE A 16 59.49 25.44 16.57
C ILE A 16 60.20 26.57 17.32
N ARG A 17 61.02 27.38 16.61
CA ARG A 17 61.73 28.50 17.23
C ARG A 17 60.80 29.70 17.46
N ARG A 18 61.24 30.64 18.30
CA ARG A 18 60.53 31.91 18.55
C ARG A 18 60.19 32.62 17.22
N ASN A 19 58.95 33.08 17.09
CA ASN A 19 58.43 33.78 15.89
C ASN A 19 58.46 32.94 14.60
N GLN A 20 58.42 31.61 14.70
CA GLN A 20 58.27 30.71 13.55
C GLN A 20 56.97 29.92 13.65
N SER A 21 56.46 29.48 12.50
CA SER A 21 55.28 28.61 12.38
C SER A 21 55.65 27.38 11.57
N ALA A 22 55.04 26.24 11.89
CA ALA A 22 55.22 24.99 11.15
C ALA A 22 53.85 24.38 10.85
N LEU A 23 53.66 23.92 9.62
CA LEU A 23 52.56 23.03 9.26
C LEU A 23 53.08 21.61 9.38
N VAL A 24 52.59 20.89 10.39
CA VAL A 24 53.02 19.53 10.68
C VAL A 24 51.91 18.58 10.25
N PRO A 25 52.17 17.61 9.36
CA PRO A 25 51.19 16.59 9.04
C PRO A 25 50.93 15.76 10.28
N ILE A 26 49.68 15.74 10.72
CA ILE A 26 49.27 15.04 11.94
C ILE A 26 49.24 13.52 11.70
N VAL A 27 48.74 13.10 10.53
CA VAL A 27 48.73 11.70 10.10
C VAL A 27 49.18 11.63 8.65
N LEU A 28 50.25 10.87 8.40
CA LEU A 28 50.69 10.50 7.05
C LEU A 28 50.91 8.99 7.01
N LYS A 29 49.83 8.24 6.81
CA LYS A 29 49.84 6.78 6.82
C LYS A 29 49.11 6.22 5.59
N PRO A 30 49.57 5.09 5.04
CA PRO A 30 48.77 4.37 4.07
C PRO A 30 47.50 3.85 4.72
N PHE A 31 46.43 3.76 3.93
CA PHE A 31 45.18 3.14 4.32
C PHE A 31 44.77 2.13 3.25
N ASN A 32 43.96 1.15 3.63
CA ASN A 32 43.39 0.21 2.66
C ASN A 32 42.14 0.82 2.01
N GLY A 33 42.06 0.75 0.69
CA GLY A 33 40.87 1.17 -0.02
C GLY A 33 40.98 0.98 -1.52
N ARG A 34 39.86 1.22 -2.20
CA ARG A 34 39.79 1.16 -3.66
C ARG A 34 38.80 2.19 -4.20
N MET A 35 39.00 2.60 -5.44
CA MET A 35 38.04 3.43 -6.16
C MET A 35 36.84 2.59 -6.58
N VAL A 36 35.65 3.11 -6.31
CA VAL A 36 34.36 2.46 -6.61
C VAL A 36 33.39 3.51 -7.14
N LEU A 37 32.27 3.06 -7.70
CA LEU A 37 31.13 3.91 -8.02
C LEU A 37 30.04 3.71 -6.97
N LEU A 38 29.39 4.79 -6.56
CA LEU A 38 28.22 4.77 -5.70
C LEU A 38 27.05 5.43 -6.42
N HIS A 39 26.04 4.65 -6.78
CA HIS A 39 24.79 5.15 -7.32
C HIS A 39 23.73 5.21 -6.23
N ASN A 40 23.16 6.40 -6.05
CA ASN A 40 22.00 6.63 -5.21
C ASN A 40 21.06 7.59 -5.95
N ARG A 41 19.89 7.10 -6.36
CA ARG A 41 18.92 7.87 -7.17
C ARG A 41 18.48 9.17 -6.51
N ASN A 42 18.32 9.18 -5.17
CA ASN A 42 17.86 10.35 -4.42
C ASN A 42 18.95 11.42 -4.32
N THR A 43 20.23 11.02 -4.40
CA THR A 43 21.37 11.95 -4.43
C THR A 43 21.63 12.45 -5.84
N ARG A 44 21.72 11.52 -6.81
CA ARG A 44 21.95 11.84 -8.21
C ARG A 44 21.39 10.75 -9.13
N PRO A 45 20.31 11.03 -9.89
CA PRO A 45 19.59 10.00 -10.64
C PRO A 45 20.32 9.50 -11.89
N GLU A 46 21.01 10.38 -12.62
CA GLU A 46 21.56 10.02 -13.94
C GLU A 46 23.00 9.49 -13.92
N ASN A 47 23.76 9.74 -12.85
CA ASN A 47 25.18 9.36 -12.79
C ASN A 47 25.54 8.89 -11.38
N PRO A 48 26.38 7.85 -11.25
CA PRO A 48 26.98 7.52 -9.98
C PRO A 48 28.04 8.55 -9.57
N MET A 49 28.35 8.57 -8.28
CA MET A 49 29.49 9.26 -7.72
C MET A 49 30.72 8.35 -7.76
N ARG A 50 31.89 8.87 -8.11
CA ARG A 50 33.17 8.25 -7.75
C ARG A 50 33.32 8.33 -6.23
N ALA A 51 33.66 7.20 -5.62
CA ALA A 51 33.89 7.10 -4.20
C ALA A 51 35.17 6.29 -3.91
N VAL A 52 35.73 6.51 -2.72
CA VAL A 52 36.73 5.61 -2.15
C VAL A 52 35.99 4.69 -1.16
N GLU A 53 36.09 3.37 -1.36
CA GLU A 53 35.79 2.43 -0.28
C GLU A 53 36.96 2.49 0.70
N PHE A 54 36.84 3.36 1.69
CA PHE A 54 37.87 3.69 2.65
C PHE A 54 37.79 2.71 3.83
N HIS A 55 38.88 2.02 4.13
CA HIS A 55 39.05 1.21 5.33
C HIS A 55 40.12 1.85 6.21
N ASN A 56 39.74 2.29 7.40
CA ASN A 56 40.64 2.99 8.31
C ASN A 56 41.65 2.04 8.98
N THR A 57 42.71 1.70 8.26
CA THR A 57 43.82 0.89 8.79
C THR A 57 44.95 1.72 9.37
N THR A 58 44.72 3.00 9.68
CA THR A 58 45.74 3.90 10.22
C THR A 58 46.05 3.61 11.70
N GLY A 59 45.16 2.89 12.38
CA GLY A 59 45.20 2.64 13.82
C GLY A 59 44.76 3.85 14.67
N LEU A 60 44.32 4.94 14.03
CA LEU A 60 43.90 6.18 14.68
C LEU A 60 42.43 6.47 14.36
N THR A 61 41.77 7.21 15.23
CA THR A 61 40.47 7.82 14.87
C THR A 61 40.74 9.00 13.94
N LEU A 62 40.07 9.06 12.80
CA LEU A 62 40.16 10.17 11.85
C LEU A 62 39.00 11.14 12.12
N GLU A 63 39.31 12.42 12.33
CA GLU A 63 38.29 13.46 12.44
C GLU A 63 37.48 13.59 11.15
N GLY A 64 36.17 13.78 11.30
CA GLY A 64 35.32 14.14 10.19
C GLY A 64 35.61 15.57 9.71
N GLY A 65 35.54 15.79 8.41
CA GLY A 65 35.82 17.08 7.81
C GLY A 65 35.96 17.03 6.28
N PRO A 66 36.05 18.20 5.63
CA PRO A 66 36.28 18.26 4.19
C PRO A 66 37.66 17.70 3.85
N VAL A 67 37.72 16.90 2.80
CA VAL A 67 38.96 16.30 2.29
C VAL A 67 39.12 16.57 0.81
N THR A 68 40.34 16.87 0.39
CA THR A 68 40.72 16.98 -1.02
C THR A 68 41.20 15.61 -1.50
N VAL A 69 40.66 15.15 -2.62
CA VAL A 69 41.06 13.88 -3.24
C VAL A 69 41.99 14.16 -4.41
N LEU A 70 43.18 13.56 -4.36
CA LEU A 70 44.20 13.65 -5.38
C LEU A 70 44.46 12.26 -5.98
N GLU A 71 44.58 12.18 -7.30
CA GLU A 71 45.07 11.00 -8.01
C GLU A 71 46.49 11.32 -8.51
N GLY A 72 47.50 10.74 -7.86
CA GLY A 72 48.89 11.16 -8.03
C GLY A 72 49.07 12.62 -7.55
N SER A 73 49.34 13.53 -8.48
CA SER A 73 49.45 14.97 -8.19
C SER A 73 48.29 15.80 -8.75
N SER A 74 47.29 15.14 -9.32
CA SER A 74 46.14 15.81 -9.96
C SER A 74 44.96 15.88 -9.01
N TYR A 75 44.35 17.06 -8.92
CA TYR A 75 43.07 17.24 -8.22
C TYR A 75 41.94 16.51 -8.96
N VAL A 76 41.21 15.65 -8.25
CA VAL A 76 40.10 14.87 -8.84
C VAL A 76 38.76 15.10 -8.13
N GLY A 77 38.74 15.80 -6.99
CA GLY A 77 37.51 16.19 -6.32
C GLY A 77 37.69 16.48 -4.83
N GLU A 78 36.55 16.66 -4.17
CA GLU A 78 36.44 16.93 -2.75
C GLU A 78 35.38 16.03 -2.15
N ALA A 79 35.61 15.59 -0.92
CA ALA A 79 34.70 14.73 -0.19
C ALA A 79 34.44 15.32 1.20
N MET A 80 33.38 14.84 1.85
CA MET A 80 33.18 15.02 3.28
C MET A 80 33.46 13.68 3.96
N LEU A 81 34.48 13.64 4.82
CA LEU A 81 34.78 12.48 5.63
C LEU A 81 33.96 12.53 6.92
N GLU A 82 33.34 11.43 7.30
CA GLU A 82 32.77 11.27 8.63
C GLU A 82 33.87 10.86 9.63
N THR A 83 33.65 11.09 10.93
CA THR A 83 34.57 10.56 11.94
C THR A 83 34.65 9.05 11.82
N LEU A 84 35.87 8.53 11.66
CA LEU A 84 36.14 7.12 11.38
C LEU A 84 37.03 6.53 12.47
N LYS A 85 36.54 5.53 13.19
CA LYS A 85 37.34 4.78 14.16
C LYS A 85 38.29 3.80 13.46
N PRO A 86 39.34 3.30 14.13
CA PRO A 86 40.17 2.24 13.57
C PRO A 86 39.32 1.06 13.09
N ASP A 87 39.71 0.49 11.95
CA ASP A 87 39.07 -0.63 11.25
C ASP A 87 37.65 -0.39 10.71
N GLU A 88 37.10 0.82 10.86
CA GLU A 88 35.82 1.18 10.21
C GLU A 88 35.97 1.32 8.69
N LYS A 89 34.90 0.97 7.98
CA LYS A 89 34.79 1.11 6.52
C LYS A 89 33.69 2.09 6.15
N ARG A 90 33.97 2.98 5.20
CA ARG A 90 33.00 3.94 4.65
C ARG A 90 33.19 4.13 3.16
N LEU A 91 32.08 4.36 2.46
CA LEU A 91 32.12 4.89 1.10
C LEU A 91 32.21 6.41 1.18
N VAL A 92 33.26 6.97 0.60
CA VAL A 92 33.53 8.41 0.64
C VAL A 92 33.40 8.97 -0.79
N PRO A 93 32.20 9.46 -1.20
CA PRO A 93 31.97 9.99 -2.54
C PRO A 93 32.63 11.37 -2.70
N TYR A 94 33.36 11.58 -3.80
CA TYR A 94 34.17 12.79 -4.01
C TYR A 94 34.00 13.48 -5.37
N ALA A 95 33.41 12.82 -6.37
CA ALA A 95 33.20 13.40 -7.70
C ALA A 95 32.05 12.69 -8.43
N VAL A 96 31.51 13.33 -9.47
CA VAL A 96 30.53 12.69 -10.37
C VAL A 96 31.28 11.90 -11.45
N GLU A 97 30.88 10.66 -11.72
CA GLU A 97 31.39 9.91 -12.88
C GLU A 97 30.53 10.21 -14.11
N LEU A 98 31.03 11.08 -14.98
CA LEU A 98 30.29 11.53 -16.18
C LEU A 98 30.32 10.50 -17.31
N SER A 99 31.24 9.52 -17.26
CA SER A 99 31.35 8.48 -18.28
C SER A 99 30.37 7.33 -18.06
N VAL A 100 29.68 7.29 -16.91
CA VAL A 100 28.69 6.27 -16.57
C VAL A 100 27.34 6.94 -16.42
N ARG A 101 26.35 6.46 -17.18
CA ARG A 101 24.98 6.96 -17.12
C ARG A 101 24.03 5.86 -16.66
N VAL A 102 23.20 6.17 -15.67
CA VAL A 102 22.07 5.33 -15.27
C VAL A 102 20.84 5.82 -16.03
N LEU A 103 20.32 4.96 -16.90
CA LEU A 103 19.09 5.18 -17.66
C LEU A 103 17.94 4.67 -16.79
N ASP A 104 17.08 5.59 -16.36
CA ASP A 104 16.02 5.30 -15.40
C ASP A 104 14.84 4.56 -16.05
N ASN A 105 14.22 3.69 -15.24
CA ASN A 105 12.82 3.25 -15.21
C ASN A 105 12.29 2.17 -16.17
N VAL A 106 12.06 0.98 -15.60
CA VAL A 106 10.81 0.24 -15.78
C VAL A 106 10.39 -0.35 -14.43
N SER A 107 9.43 0.28 -13.75
CA SER A 107 8.56 -0.46 -12.83
C SER A 107 7.54 -1.13 -13.73
N SER A 108 7.80 -2.39 -14.07
CA SER A 108 6.87 -3.18 -14.89
C SER A 108 5.59 -3.42 -14.07
N PRO A 109 4.42 -3.55 -14.74
CA PRO A 109 3.15 -3.76 -14.07
C PRO A 109 3.28 -4.89 -13.05
N VAL A 110 2.70 -4.62 -11.89
CA VAL A 110 2.57 -5.59 -10.80
C VAL A 110 2.01 -6.88 -11.40
N ASP A 111 2.80 -7.96 -11.41
CA ASP A 111 2.24 -9.28 -11.63
C ASP A 111 1.31 -9.53 -10.43
N GLU A 112 0.01 -9.34 -10.65
CA GLU A 112 -1.03 -9.56 -9.66
C GLU A 112 -1.57 -10.99 -9.82
N ALA A 113 -0.94 -11.93 -9.11
CA ALA A 113 -1.54 -13.25 -8.95
C ALA A 113 -2.60 -13.14 -7.85
N HIS A 114 -3.85 -13.46 -8.21
CA HIS A 114 -4.96 -13.48 -7.27
C HIS A 114 -5.37 -14.92 -6.98
N ARG A 115 -5.21 -15.36 -5.74
CA ARG A 115 -5.88 -16.56 -5.25
C ARG A 115 -7.15 -16.15 -4.53
N VAL A 116 -8.28 -16.71 -4.95
CA VAL A 116 -9.58 -16.49 -4.32
C VAL A 116 -10.02 -17.81 -3.69
N VAL A 117 -10.26 -17.77 -2.38
CA VAL A 117 -10.78 -18.91 -1.62
C VAL A 117 -12.11 -18.51 -1.00
N ILE A 118 -13.17 -19.26 -1.31
CA ILE A 118 -14.49 -19.09 -0.69
C ILE A 118 -14.76 -20.32 0.18
N ARG A 119 -15.02 -20.11 1.47
CA ARG A 119 -15.45 -21.16 2.41
C ARG A 119 -16.36 -20.54 3.46
N GLU A 120 -17.48 -21.21 3.76
CA GLU A 120 -18.38 -20.84 4.86
C GLU A 120 -18.85 -19.37 4.79
N GLY A 121 -19.16 -18.89 3.59
CA GLY A 121 -19.60 -17.51 3.36
C GLY A 121 -18.53 -16.44 3.56
N ARG A 122 -17.26 -16.82 3.70
CA ARG A 122 -16.10 -15.94 3.71
C ARG A 122 -15.33 -16.09 2.41
N MET A 123 -14.96 -14.97 1.81
CA MET A 123 -14.07 -14.90 0.66
C MET A 123 -12.74 -14.31 1.11
N GLU A 124 -11.66 -15.08 0.93
CA GLU A 124 -10.29 -14.62 1.10
C GLU A 124 -9.67 -14.38 -0.27
N ILE A 125 -9.15 -13.18 -0.47
CA ILE A 125 -8.41 -12.77 -1.66
C ILE A 125 -6.96 -12.58 -1.25
N GLU A 126 -6.09 -13.47 -1.71
CA GLU A 126 -4.65 -13.29 -1.64
C GLU A 126 -4.19 -12.63 -2.93
N THR A 127 -3.64 -11.42 -2.83
CA THR A 127 -3.02 -10.72 -3.96
C THR A 127 -1.52 -10.73 -3.74
N ARG A 128 -0.79 -11.35 -4.67
CA ARG A 128 0.67 -11.27 -4.72
C ARG A 128 1.03 -10.17 -5.69
N ARG A 129 1.90 -9.27 -5.25
CA ARG A 129 2.42 -8.17 -6.04
C ARG A 129 3.91 -8.36 -6.22
N ILE A 130 4.37 -8.46 -7.46
CA ILE A 130 5.80 -8.45 -7.78
C ILE A 130 6.17 -7.07 -8.31
N MET A 131 7.05 -6.38 -7.60
CA MET A 131 7.67 -5.14 -8.03
C MET A 131 9.05 -5.46 -8.61
N THR A 132 9.26 -5.14 -9.88
CA THR A 132 10.56 -5.26 -10.55
C THR A 132 11.11 -3.87 -10.80
N THR A 133 12.31 -3.59 -10.29
CA THR A 133 13.09 -2.38 -10.58
C THR A 133 14.32 -2.77 -11.37
N THR A 134 14.40 -2.34 -12.63
CA THR A 134 15.55 -2.59 -13.49
C THR A 134 16.36 -1.31 -13.68
N TYR A 135 17.65 -1.36 -13.32
CA TYR A 135 18.64 -0.32 -13.57
C TYR A 135 19.40 -0.64 -14.85
N GLN A 136 19.30 0.23 -15.86
CA GLN A 136 20.12 0.13 -17.06
C GLN A 136 21.28 1.10 -16.92
N ILE A 137 22.50 0.59 -16.91
CA ILE A 137 23.70 1.38 -16.62
C ILE A 137 24.63 1.30 -17.84
N ASP A 138 24.81 2.43 -18.51
CA ASP A 138 25.69 2.59 -19.67
C ASP A 138 27.05 3.10 -19.22
N ASN A 139 28.05 2.22 -19.22
CA ASN A 139 29.43 2.56 -18.89
C ASN A 139 30.26 2.84 -20.16
N ARG A 140 30.55 4.12 -20.42
CA ARG A 140 31.32 4.58 -21.59
C ARG A 140 32.79 4.87 -21.30
N SER A 141 33.28 4.54 -20.10
CA SER A 141 34.66 4.81 -19.71
C SER A 141 35.70 3.89 -20.40
N GLY A 142 35.24 2.77 -20.96
CA GLY A 142 36.13 1.69 -21.44
C GLY A 142 36.81 0.89 -20.33
N ARG A 143 36.52 1.16 -19.05
CA ARG A 143 37.06 0.45 -17.87
C ARG A 143 35.95 -0.27 -17.11
N GLU A 144 36.30 -1.35 -16.43
CA GLU A 144 35.41 -1.98 -15.46
C GLU A 144 35.49 -1.25 -14.11
N TYR A 145 34.35 -1.07 -13.45
CA TYR A 145 34.27 -0.53 -12.09
C TYR A 145 33.61 -1.52 -11.14
N VAL A 146 33.92 -1.42 -9.85
CA VAL A 146 33.05 -1.96 -8.79
C VAL A 146 31.98 -0.91 -8.48
N CYS A 147 30.71 -1.28 -8.64
CA CYS A 147 29.57 -0.38 -8.44
C CYS A 147 28.78 -0.79 -7.19
N TYR A 148 28.50 0.18 -6.34
CA TYR A 148 27.58 0.11 -5.23
C TYR A 148 26.28 0.81 -5.62
N LEU A 149 25.16 0.13 -5.41
CA LEU A 149 23.83 0.64 -5.71
C LEU A 149 23.01 0.71 -4.42
N ASP A 150 22.63 1.92 -4.04
CA ASP A 150 21.71 2.19 -2.93
C ASP A 150 20.28 2.19 -3.47
N HIS A 151 19.57 1.08 -3.28
CA HIS A 151 18.15 0.96 -3.57
C HIS A 151 17.33 1.42 -2.36
N PRO A 152 16.37 2.35 -2.52
CA PRO A 152 15.52 2.81 -1.42
C PRO A 152 14.87 1.67 -0.67
N ARG A 153 14.87 1.77 0.66
CA ARG A 153 14.23 0.81 1.55
C ARG A 153 12.78 1.19 1.81
N ASP A 154 11.87 0.36 1.34
CA ASP A 154 10.46 0.46 1.70
C ASP A 154 10.22 -0.17 3.07
N SER A 155 9.40 0.48 3.90
CA SER A 155 9.01 0.01 5.24
C SER A 155 8.06 -1.20 5.22
N ASN A 156 7.57 -1.58 4.04
CA ASN A 156 6.65 -2.71 3.88
C ASN A 156 7.40 -4.04 3.94
N ALA A 157 6.70 -5.11 4.31
CA ALA A 157 7.24 -6.48 4.40
C ALA A 157 7.48 -7.13 3.02
N TRP A 158 8.13 -6.42 2.11
CA TRP A 158 8.60 -6.94 0.83
C TRP A 158 9.64 -8.04 1.06
N LYS A 159 9.51 -9.14 0.34
CA LYS A 159 10.50 -10.23 0.32
C LYS A 159 11.26 -10.18 -1.00
N TRP A 160 12.56 -10.41 -0.95
CA TRP A 160 13.36 -10.58 -2.16
C TRP A 160 12.98 -11.86 -2.88
N ILE A 161 12.85 -11.78 -4.21
CA ILE A 161 12.73 -12.93 -5.10
C ILE A 161 13.71 -12.72 -6.26
N ASP A 162 14.35 -13.78 -6.76
CA ASP A 162 15.30 -13.73 -7.89
C ASP A 162 16.27 -12.52 -7.91
N THR A 163 16.71 -12.06 -6.74
CA THR A 163 17.56 -10.88 -6.56
C THR A 163 18.76 -11.28 -5.72
N ILE A 164 19.95 -10.79 -6.06
CA ILE A 164 21.12 -10.99 -5.22
C ILE A 164 20.89 -10.35 -3.85
N GLU A 165 21.44 -10.92 -2.77
CA GLU A 165 21.28 -10.31 -1.45
C GLU A 165 22.08 -8.99 -1.35
N PRO A 166 21.55 -7.97 -0.66
CA PRO A 166 22.32 -6.77 -0.39
C PRO A 166 23.50 -7.08 0.53
N ILE A 167 24.65 -6.48 0.23
CA ILE A 167 25.87 -6.64 1.03
C ILE A 167 25.81 -5.85 2.34
N GLU A 168 24.94 -4.83 2.41
CA GLU A 168 24.76 -3.97 3.57
C GLU A 168 23.30 -3.46 3.58
N THR A 169 22.71 -3.36 4.78
CA THR A 169 21.42 -2.72 4.99
C THR A 169 21.61 -1.52 5.89
N THR A 170 21.27 -0.34 5.39
CA THR A 170 21.28 0.91 6.15
C THR A 170 19.86 1.25 6.62
N GLU A 171 19.70 2.39 7.30
CA GLU A 171 18.40 2.89 7.72
C GLU A 171 17.43 3.04 6.53
N ASN A 172 17.91 3.64 5.43
CA ASN A 172 17.07 4.06 4.30
C ASN A 172 17.34 3.30 2.99
N TYR A 173 18.38 2.46 2.92
CA TYR A 173 18.79 1.81 1.68
C TYR A 173 19.24 0.36 1.89
N TRP A 174 18.93 -0.47 0.91
CA TRP A 174 19.62 -1.73 0.67
C TRP A 174 20.74 -1.50 -0.33
N ARG A 175 21.95 -1.89 0.03
CA ARG A 175 23.15 -1.66 -0.78
C ARG A 175 23.57 -2.93 -1.48
N PHE A 176 23.64 -2.86 -2.80
CA PHE A 176 24.10 -3.95 -3.65
C PHE A 176 25.49 -3.64 -4.19
N GLN A 177 26.31 -4.67 -4.42
CA GLN A 177 27.62 -4.54 -5.04
C GLN A 177 27.70 -5.45 -6.26
N PHE A 178 28.15 -4.93 -7.39
CA PHE A 178 28.36 -5.70 -8.61
C PHE A 178 29.49 -5.12 -9.45
N ALA A 179 30.04 -5.94 -10.34
CA ALA A 179 30.98 -5.49 -11.37
C ALA A 179 30.21 -4.77 -12.48
N LEU A 180 30.71 -3.60 -12.89
CA LEU A 180 30.17 -2.79 -13.98
C LEU A 180 31.19 -2.77 -15.11
N PRO A 181 31.15 -3.75 -16.04
CA PRO A 181 32.03 -3.77 -17.20
C PRO A 181 31.71 -2.58 -18.14
N PRO A 182 32.57 -2.31 -19.14
CA PRO A 182 32.25 -1.38 -20.22
C PRO A 182 30.96 -1.78 -20.95
N ASN A 183 30.26 -0.78 -21.52
CA ASN A 183 28.98 -0.88 -22.19
C ASN A 183 27.78 -1.02 -21.23
N MET A 184 26.65 -1.45 -21.78
CA MET A 184 25.38 -1.54 -21.06
C MET A 184 25.36 -2.73 -20.09
N THR A 185 24.97 -2.48 -18.85
CA THR A 185 24.71 -3.50 -17.82
C THR A 185 23.30 -3.32 -17.28
N GLY A 186 22.51 -4.39 -17.26
CA GLY A 186 21.20 -4.42 -16.60
C GLY A 186 21.33 -5.01 -15.19
N PHE A 187 20.84 -4.30 -14.17
CA PHE A 187 20.75 -4.79 -12.81
C PHE A 187 19.29 -4.79 -12.35
N THR A 188 18.76 -5.96 -11.98
CA THR A 188 17.33 -6.12 -11.67
C THR A 188 17.14 -6.46 -10.19
N ILE A 189 16.22 -5.74 -9.56
CA ILE A 189 15.75 -5.96 -8.20
C ILE A 189 14.29 -6.36 -8.28
N LYS A 190 13.93 -7.54 -7.78
CA LYS A 190 12.54 -8.00 -7.66
C LYS A 190 12.15 -8.19 -6.20
N GLN A 191 11.00 -7.64 -5.88
CA GLN A 191 10.40 -7.68 -4.55
C GLN A 191 8.99 -8.22 -4.65
N GLN A 192 8.62 -9.11 -3.74
CA GLN A 192 7.28 -9.66 -3.63
C GLN A 192 6.61 -9.19 -2.35
N TYR A 193 5.39 -8.70 -2.46
CA TYR A 193 4.52 -8.40 -1.34
C TYR A 193 3.19 -9.12 -1.50
N THR A 194 2.75 -9.82 -0.46
CA THR A 194 1.49 -10.57 -0.45
C THR A 194 0.53 -9.89 0.50
N THR A 195 -0.60 -9.40 -0.03
CA THR A 195 -1.72 -8.91 0.78
C THR A 195 -2.82 -9.95 0.84
N ARG A 196 -3.38 -10.15 2.02
CA ARG A 196 -4.57 -10.96 2.23
C ARG A 196 -5.73 -10.04 2.62
N HIS A 197 -6.82 -10.12 1.88
CA HIS A 197 -8.06 -9.42 2.21
C HIS A 197 -9.17 -10.45 2.45
N THR A 198 -9.92 -10.29 3.54
CA THR A 198 -11.04 -11.17 3.86
C THR A 198 -12.33 -10.38 3.84
N GLN A 199 -13.32 -10.90 3.11
CA GLN A 199 -14.63 -10.30 2.95
C GLN A 199 -15.72 -11.30 3.36
N ILE A 200 -16.70 -10.84 4.13
CA ILE A 200 -17.86 -11.66 4.53
C ILE A 200 -18.96 -11.45 3.49
N LEU A 201 -19.27 -12.49 2.72
CA LEU A 201 -20.21 -12.41 1.60
C LEU A 201 -21.65 -12.15 2.06
N GLY A 202 -22.04 -12.69 3.21
CA GLY A 202 -23.40 -12.54 3.76
C GLY A 202 -23.78 -11.12 4.22
N GLY A 203 -22.80 -10.23 4.32
CA GLY A 203 -22.98 -8.82 4.71
C GLY A 203 -22.91 -7.84 3.53
N LEU A 204 -22.70 -8.32 2.31
CA LEU A 204 -22.52 -7.45 1.15
C LEU A 204 -23.85 -6.99 0.55
N PRO A 205 -23.90 -5.75 0.03
CA PRO A 205 -25.03 -5.31 -0.76
C PRO A 205 -25.02 -6.00 -2.15
N PRO A 206 -26.17 -6.04 -2.85
CA PRO A 206 -26.31 -6.73 -4.14
C PRO A 206 -25.27 -6.31 -5.18
N GLU A 207 -24.92 -5.02 -5.25
CA GLU A 207 -24.01 -4.47 -6.25
C GLU A 207 -22.58 -4.99 -6.05
N SER A 208 -22.14 -5.08 -4.79
CA SER A 208 -20.82 -5.63 -4.44
C SER A 208 -20.73 -7.12 -4.75
N LEU A 209 -21.81 -7.87 -4.51
CA LEU A 209 -21.86 -9.30 -4.84
C LEU A 209 -21.87 -9.52 -6.36
N GLN A 210 -22.59 -8.68 -7.11
CA GLN A 210 -22.57 -8.69 -8.57
C GLN A 210 -21.16 -8.37 -9.12
N ALA A 211 -20.47 -7.38 -8.55
CA ALA A 211 -19.10 -7.05 -8.94
C ALA A 211 -18.13 -8.21 -8.72
N ILE A 212 -18.33 -9.04 -7.70
CA ILE A 212 -17.53 -10.26 -7.46
C ILE A 212 -17.84 -11.33 -8.52
N ILE A 213 -19.12 -11.51 -8.87
CA ILE A 213 -19.55 -12.48 -9.90
C ILE A 213 -18.95 -12.14 -11.27
N ASP A 214 -18.82 -10.84 -11.58
CA ASP A 214 -18.31 -10.38 -12.87
C ASP A 214 -16.77 -10.48 -12.99
N GLN A 215 -16.06 -10.79 -11.89
CA GLN A 215 -14.63 -11.05 -11.94
C GLN A 215 -14.33 -12.39 -12.64
N LYS A 216 -13.34 -12.39 -13.54
CA LYS A 216 -12.89 -13.59 -14.27
C LYS A 216 -12.14 -14.62 -13.41
N THR A 217 -12.04 -14.40 -12.09
CA THR A 217 -11.34 -15.28 -11.14
C THR A 217 -12.18 -16.49 -10.73
N LEU A 218 -13.51 -16.42 -10.86
CA LEU A 218 -14.44 -17.48 -10.47
C LEU A 218 -14.79 -18.39 -11.65
N ASP A 219 -14.91 -19.69 -11.40
CA ASP A 219 -15.42 -20.65 -12.37
C ASP A 219 -16.92 -20.46 -12.65
N GLU A 220 -17.44 -21.09 -13.72
CA GLU A 220 -18.86 -20.93 -14.08
C GLU A 220 -19.79 -21.51 -13.01
N ALA A 221 -19.40 -22.61 -12.36
CA ALA A 221 -20.19 -23.25 -11.32
C ALA A 221 -20.39 -22.33 -10.10
N THR A 222 -19.31 -21.71 -9.61
CA THR A 222 -19.36 -20.76 -8.49
C THR A 222 -20.10 -19.49 -8.89
N ARG A 223 -19.87 -18.97 -10.11
CA ARG A 223 -20.63 -17.80 -10.61
C ARG A 223 -22.14 -18.07 -10.66
N GLN A 224 -22.55 -19.24 -11.13
CA GLN A 224 -23.97 -19.60 -11.17
C GLN A 224 -24.57 -19.78 -9.77
N ALA A 225 -23.84 -20.38 -8.83
CA ALA A 225 -24.27 -20.51 -7.45
C ALA A 225 -24.39 -19.14 -6.76
N MET A 226 -23.43 -18.23 -6.98
CA MET A 226 -23.49 -16.85 -6.48
C MET A 226 -24.62 -16.04 -7.11
N ARG A 227 -24.91 -16.20 -8.41
CA ARG A 227 -26.08 -15.57 -9.07
C ARG A 227 -27.39 -16.02 -8.43
N THR A 228 -27.49 -17.30 -8.09
CA THR A 228 -28.66 -17.88 -7.44
C THR A 228 -28.82 -17.34 -6.01
N ALA A 229 -27.73 -17.11 -5.29
CA ALA A 229 -27.75 -16.41 -4.01
C ALA A 229 -28.12 -14.92 -4.15
N LEU A 230 -27.55 -14.23 -5.15
CA LEU A 230 -27.85 -12.83 -5.44
C LEU A 230 -29.34 -12.60 -5.70
N ALA A 231 -30.01 -13.51 -6.41
CA ALA A 231 -31.46 -13.43 -6.63
C ALA A 231 -32.26 -13.40 -5.31
N SER A 232 -31.89 -14.22 -4.32
CA SER A 232 -32.51 -14.19 -2.98
C SER A 232 -32.27 -12.86 -2.27
N LEU A 233 -31.07 -12.28 -2.40
CA LEU A 233 -30.75 -10.97 -1.81
C LEU A 233 -31.51 -9.82 -2.50
N GLN A 234 -31.69 -9.89 -3.82
CA GLN A 234 -32.52 -8.95 -4.57
C GLN A 234 -33.99 -9.04 -4.15
N GLN A 235 -34.50 -10.24 -3.89
CA GLN A 235 -35.84 -10.43 -3.35
C GLN A 235 -35.99 -9.80 -1.95
N VAL A 236 -35.00 -9.96 -1.07
CA VAL A 236 -34.97 -9.27 0.24
C VAL A 236 -35.09 -7.76 0.05
N THR A 237 -34.30 -7.18 -0.87
CA THR A 237 -34.31 -5.75 -1.16
C THR A 237 -35.69 -5.27 -1.67
N GLN A 238 -36.34 -6.04 -2.54
CA GLN A 238 -37.69 -5.71 -3.05
C GLN A 238 -38.77 -5.81 -1.96
N ILE A 239 -38.66 -6.79 -1.06
CA ILE A 239 -39.57 -6.94 0.08
C ILE A 239 -39.39 -5.77 1.05
N GLU A 240 -38.16 -5.38 1.36
CA GLU A 240 -37.87 -4.23 2.22
C GLU A 240 -38.46 -2.93 1.66
N GLN A 241 -38.34 -2.69 0.34
CA GLN A 241 -38.99 -1.55 -0.31
C GLN A 241 -40.53 -1.61 -0.19
N SER A 242 -41.11 -2.81 -0.24
CA SER A 242 -42.56 -2.99 -0.10
C SER A 242 -43.05 -2.76 1.33
N LEU A 243 -42.30 -3.23 2.33
CA LEU A 243 -42.56 -2.94 3.75
C LEU A 243 -42.53 -1.43 4.02
N VAL A 244 -41.52 -0.71 3.51
CA VAL A 244 -41.43 0.75 3.64
C VAL A 244 -42.66 1.45 3.02
N ARG A 245 -43.15 0.99 1.87
CA ARG A 245 -44.36 1.55 1.25
C ARG A 245 -45.62 1.29 2.09
N LEU A 246 -45.76 0.09 2.64
CA LEU A 246 -46.89 -0.26 3.52
C LEU A 246 -46.88 0.57 4.80
N ASP A 247 -45.71 0.77 5.41
CA ASP A 247 -45.59 1.63 6.58
C ASP A 247 -45.98 3.09 6.25
N GLN A 248 -45.53 3.62 5.11
CA GLN A 248 -45.91 4.96 4.66
C GLN A 248 -47.42 5.10 4.41
N GLU A 249 -48.05 4.07 3.83
CA GLU A 249 -49.50 4.02 3.62
C GLU A 249 -50.25 3.99 4.97
N ARG A 250 -49.81 3.15 5.91
CA ARG A 250 -50.37 3.06 7.26
C ARG A 250 -50.34 4.41 7.97
N GLU A 251 -49.19 5.09 7.98
CA GLU A 251 -49.05 6.41 8.60
C GLU A 251 -49.91 7.48 7.91
N THR A 252 -50.16 7.34 6.62
CA THR A 252 -51.07 8.24 5.88
C THR A 252 -52.52 8.01 6.28
N ILE A 253 -52.95 6.75 6.41
CA ILE A 253 -54.29 6.40 6.89
C ILE A 253 -54.51 6.90 8.32
N HIS A 254 -53.57 6.69 9.25
CA HIS A 254 -53.71 7.16 10.62
C HIS A 254 -53.86 8.68 10.73
N ARG A 255 -53.09 9.45 9.95
CA ARG A 255 -53.23 10.91 9.90
C ARG A 255 -54.61 11.32 9.36
N GLU A 256 -55.08 10.64 8.32
CA GLU A 256 -56.38 10.93 7.72
C GLU A 256 -57.54 10.56 8.66
N GLN A 257 -57.48 9.44 9.37
CA GLN A 257 -58.45 9.07 10.39
C GLN A 257 -58.53 10.13 11.50
N GLY A 258 -57.39 10.68 11.94
CA GLY A 258 -57.35 11.79 12.89
C GLY A 258 -58.12 13.02 12.38
N ARG A 259 -57.91 13.39 11.11
CA ARG A 259 -58.63 14.49 10.44
C ARG A 259 -60.13 14.21 10.32
N ILE A 260 -60.51 12.98 9.96
CA ILE A 260 -61.92 12.59 9.83
C ILE A 260 -62.63 12.64 11.18
N ARG A 261 -61.99 12.15 12.27
CA ARG A 261 -62.56 12.22 13.62
C ARG A 261 -62.77 13.67 14.08
N GLN A 262 -61.81 14.55 13.83
CA GLN A 262 -61.94 15.98 14.12
C GLN A 262 -63.06 16.65 13.31
N ASN A 263 -63.22 16.28 12.03
CA ASN A 263 -64.32 16.77 11.20
C ASN A 263 -65.67 16.26 11.71
N LEU A 264 -65.76 15.01 12.16
CA LEU A 264 -66.98 14.43 12.76
C LEU A 264 -67.37 15.14 14.06
N GLU A 265 -66.41 15.50 14.91
CA GLU A 265 -66.64 16.30 16.13
C GLU A 265 -67.18 17.71 15.82
N SER A 266 -66.82 18.25 14.66
CA SER A 266 -67.23 19.61 14.24
C SER A 266 -68.61 19.65 13.55
N LEU A 267 -69.21 18.51 13.20
CA LEU A 267 -70.49 18.42 12.50
C LEU A 267 -71.67 18.43 13.49
N GLY A 268 -72.66 19.29 13.25
CA GLY A 268 -73.90 19.37 14.02
C GLY A 268 -75.00 18.42 13.52
N ASP A 269 -76.22 18.58 14.04
CA ASP A 269 -77.37 17.70 13.76
C ASP A 269 -78.31 18.22 12.65
N LYS A 270 -77.83 19.08 11.76
CA LYS A 270 -78.64 19.56 10.63
C LYS A 270 -78.85 18.43 9.62
N SER A 271 -80.03 18.37 9.03
CA SER A 271 -80.38 17.36 8.01
C SER A 271 -79.46 17.39 6.78
N SER A 272 -78.88 18.56 6.47
CA SER A 272 -77.88 18.75 5.41
C SER A 272 -76.51 18.12 5.71
N GLU A 273 -76.19 17.85 6.98
CA GLU A 273 -74.88 17.35 7.43
C GLU A 273 -74.87 15.82 7.61
N LYS A 274 -76.04 15.18 7.62
CA LYS A 274 -76.20 13.73 7.80
C LYS A 274 -75.52 12.90 6.70
N SER A 275 -75.64 13.31 5.44
CA SER A 275 -75.03 12.62 4.29
C SER A 275 -73.50 12.69 4.29
N LEU A 276 -72.93 13.78 4.82
CA LEU A 276 -71.49 13.94 5.00
C LEU A 276 -70.98 13.06 6.15
N ARG A 277 -71.70 13.02 7.28
CA ARG A 277 -71.40 12.14 8.41
C ARG A 277 -71.37 10.66 7.98
N GLU A 278 -72.37 10.21 7.23
CA GLU A 278 -72.44 8.84 6.69
C GLU A 278 -71.24 8.51 5.80
N ARG A 279 -70.82 9.44 4.93
CA ARG A 279 -69.64 9.25 4.08
C ARG A 279 -68.35 9.13 4.89
N LEU A 280 -68.16 9.99 5.89
CA LEU A 280 -66.96 9.98 6.74
C LEU A 280 -66.86 8.69 7.57
N VAL A 281 -67.97 8.22 8.15
CA VAL A 281 -68.02 6.94 8.87
C VAL A 281 -67.71 5.77 7.93
N LYS A 282 -68.24 5.79 6.70
CA LYS A 282 -67.90 4.79 5.69
C LYS A 282 -66.41 4.80 5.36
N THR A 283 -65.80 5.97 5.14
CA THR A 283 -64.35 6.08 4.90
C THR A 283 -63.53 5.55 6.05
N LEU A 284 -63.93 5.79 7.31
CA LEU A 284 -63.26 5.18 8.46
C LEU A 284 -63.35 3.66 8.41
N SER A 285 -64.52 3.08 8.11
CA SER A 285 -64.68 1.64 7.95
C SER A 285 -63.78 1.07 6.85
N ASP A 286 -63.79 1.68 5.66
CA ASP A 286 -62.95 1.25 4.52
C ASP A 286 -61.44 1.36 4.88
N GLN A 287 -61.06 2.35 5.69
CA GLN A 287 -59.69 2.53 6.19
C GLN A 287 -59.29 1.48 7.23
N GLU A 288 -60.19 1.08 8.13
CA GLU A 288 -59.94 -0.03 9.07
C GLU A 288 -59.71 -1.34 8.31
N ASP A 289 -60.55 -1.64 7.30
CA ASP A 289 -60.38 -2.82 6.44
C ASP A 289 -59.01 -2.78 5.73
N ARG A 290 -58.57 -1.60 5.26
CA ARG A 290 -57.23 -1.44 4.65
C ARG A 290 -56.10 -1.59 5.66
N LEU A 291 -56.24 -1.08 6.89
CA LEU A 291 -55.24 -1.25 7.94
C LEU A 291 -55.06 -2.73 8.33
N GLU A 292 -56.16 -3.49 8.39
CA GLU A 292 -56.12 -4.94 8.62
C GLU A 292 -55.39 -5.66 7.47
N ALA A 293 -55.70 -5.29 6.21
CA ALA A 293 -54.99 -5.82 5.05
C ALA A 293 -53.49 -5.48 5.07
N ILE A 294 -53.11 -4.24 5.41
CA ILE A 294 -51.71 -3.80 5.55
C ILE A 294 -51.00 -4.63 6.62
N ALA A 295 -51.64 -4.87 7.79
CA ALA A 295 -51.06 -5.68 8.85
C ALA A 295 -50.79 -7.12 8.40
N ALA A 296 -51.74 -7.73 7.67
CA ALA A 296 -51.59 -9.07 7.11
C ALA A 296 -50.47 -9.12 6.04
N GLU A 297 -50.41 -8.15 5.14
CA GLU A 297 -49.35 -8.02 4.13
C GLU A 297 -47.97 -7.82 4.77
N HIS A 298 -47.89 -6.95 5.79
CA HIS A 298 -46.65 -6.68 6.52
C HIS A 298 -46.12 -7.94 7.23
N SER A 299 -46.99 -8.70 7.90
CA SER A 299 -46.63 -9.97 8.53
C SER A 299 -46.09 -10.96 7.49
N ARG A 300 -46.82 -11.13 6.37
CA ARG A 300 -46.40 -12.01 5.27
C ARG A 300 -45.05 -11.61 4.66
N PHE A 301 -44.84 -10.32 4.42
CA PHE A 301 -43.57 -9.81 3.89
C PHE A 301 -42.42 -9.94 4.89
N THR A 302 -42.69 -9.77 6.18
CA THR A 302 -41.67 -9.98 7.22
C THR A 302 -41.18 -11.43 7.21
N THR A 303 -42.10 -12.41 7.20
CA THR A 303 -41.75 -13.83 7.09
C THR A 303 -41.04 -14.15 5.77
N ALA A 304 -41.51 -13.60 4.65
CA ALA A 304 -40.88 -13.82 3.34
C ALA A 304 -39.46 -13.23 3.27
N ARG A 305 -39.21 -12.07 3.90
CA ARG A 305 -37.88 -11.45 4.02
C ARG A 305 -36.93 -12.34 4.82
N GLU A 306 -37.38 -12.86 5.96
CA GLU A 306 -36.58 -13.75 6.81
C GLU A 306 -36.24 -15.05 6.10
N GLN A 307 -37.21 -15.67 5.40
CA GLN A 307 -36.99 -16.85 4.57
C GLN A 307 -35.98 -16.58 3.45
N ALA A 308 -36.18 -15.52 2.65
CA ALA A 308 -35.26 -15.18 1.57
C ALA A 308 -33.85 -14.86 2.08
N ARG A 309 -33.72 -14.24 3.27
CA ARG A 309 -32.43 -13.98 3.91
C ARG A 309 -31.77 -15.26 4.42
N ALA A 310 -32.54 -16.17 5.00
CA ALA A 310 -32.04 -17.49 5.44
C ALA A 310 -31.54 -18.31 4.24
N GLU A 311 -32.31 -18.35 3.14
CA GLU A 311 -31.90 -19.01 1.89
C GLU A 311 -30.62 -18.40 1.31
N PHE A 312 -30.50 -17.07 1.31
CA PHE A 312 -29.29 -16.39 0.87
C PHE A 312 -28.07 -16.82 1.71
N ASN A 313 -28.19 -16.77 3.04
CA ASN A 313 -27.12 -17.14 3.96
C ASN A 313 -26.73 -18.62 3.81
N GLU A 314 -27.71 -19.52 3.64
CA GLU A 314 -27.48 -20.95 3.41
C GLU A 314 -26.74 -21.21 2.10
N ARG A 315 -27.19 -20.58 0.99
CA ARG A 315 -26.56 -20.71 -0.32
C ARG A 315 -25.11 -20.22 -0.29
N ILE A 316 -24.87 -19.03 0.26
CA ILE A 316 -23.53 -18.45 0.42
C ILE A 316 -22.65 -19.30 1.35
N GLY A 317 -23.21 -19.82 2.45
CA GLY A 317 -22.49 -20.66 3.41
C GLY A 317 -22.00 -21.98 2.82
N ARG A 318 -22.75 -22.56 1.86
CA ARG A 318 -22.38 -23.79 1.14
C ARG A 318 -21.37 -23.59 0.02
N LEU A 319 -21.09 -22.34 -0.37
CA LEU A 319 -20.11 -22.09 -1.43
C LEU A 319 -18.73 -22.52 -0.99
N THR A 320 -18.10 -23.33 -1.84
CA THR A 320 -16.70 -23.70 -1.72
C THR A 320 -16.01 -23.44 -3.05
N PHE A 321 -14.93 -22.68 -3.01
CA PHE A 321 -14.12 -22.35 -4.17
C PHE A 321 -12.67 -22.17 -3.75
N ASP A 322 -11.73 -22.66 -4.56
CA ASP A 322 -10.30 -22.39 -4.41
C ASP A 322 -9.73 -22.27 -5.83
N GLY A 323 -9.60 -21.03 -6.28
CA GLY A 323 -9.11 -20.70 -7.61
C GLY A 323 -7.86 -19.85 -7.51
N ASN A 324 -6.90 -20.12 -8.38
CA ASN A 324 -5.72 -19.28 -8.53
C ASN A 324 -5.69 -18.71 -9.94
N ARG A 325 -5.51 -17.40 -10.04
CA ARG A 325 -5.26 -16.71 -11.30
C ARG A 325 -3.80 -16.29 -11.29
N GLY A 326 -2.99 -17.04 -12.03
CA GLY A 326 -1.58 -16.77 -12.29
C GLY A 326 -1.37 -16.11 -13.64
#